data_AF-A0A0Q8QB58-F1
#
_entry.id   AF-A0A0Q8QB58-F1
#
_cell.length_a   1.000
_cell.length_b   1.000
_cell.length_c   1.000
_cell.angle_alpha   90.00
_cell.angle_beta   90.00
_cell.angle_gamma   90.00
#
_symmetry.space_group_name_H-M   'P 1'
#
loop_
_entity.id
_entity.type
_entity.pdbx_description
1 polymer ?
#
loop_
_entity_poly.entity_id
_entity_poly.type
_entity_poly.pdbx_seq_one_letter_code
_entity_poly.pdbx_strand_id
1 'polypeptide(L)'
;MGRKRIIERDAILDAAERVVVRDGAANLTLDAVAKEAGISKAAVLYDTKTKQAVVEAVIERAFDRDANLHANAEAKIEGENVAIRGRIAVASEPPPQTFRPAALNLSAALMLDERLRAQMQKHQAMTVARIVETSSSPRGALLAYLALEGLKFLEYLDFHHFTPGERSRVIEEIAWLLDARPDLAARSDATISGTQGGKS
;
A
#
# COMPACT_ATOMS: atom_id res chain seq x y z
N MET A 1 -1.66 -36.12 -3.08
CA MET A 1 -0.55 -35.49 -2.34
C MET A 1 -0.44 -33.96 -2.49
N GLY A 2 -0.96 -33.34 -3.57
CA GLY A 2 -0.82 -31.88 -3.78
C GLY A 2 -1.49 -30.97 -2.75
N ARG A 3 -2.70 -31.32 -2.26
CA ARG A 3 -3.44 -30.50 -1.29
C ARG A 3 -2.75 -30.36 0.07
N LYS A 4 -2.16 -31.45 0.59
CA LYS A 4 -1.41 -31.44 1.86
C LYS A 4 -0.17 -30.54 1.77
N ARG A 5 0.56 -30.61 0.65
CA ARG A 5 1.75 -29.79 0.41
C ARG A 5 1.42 -28.29 0.31
N ILE A 6 0.31 -27.94 -0.33
CA ILE A 6 -0.16 -26.54 -0.40
C ILE A 6 -0.44 -26.02 1.01
N ILE A 7 -1.15 -26.81 1.84
CA ILE A 7 -1.45 -26.45 3.23
C ILE A 7 -0.16 -26.28 4.06
N GLU A 8 0.84 -27.15 3.86
CA GLU A 8 2.13 -27.03 4.55
C GLU A 8 2.88 -25.74 4.15
N ARG A 9 2.86 -25.37 2.86
CA ARG A 9 3.45 -24.12 2.39
C ARG A 9 2.73 -22.90 2.94
N ASP A 10 1.40 -22.90 2.96
CA ASP A 10 0.62 -21.79 3.52
C ASP A 10 0.89 -21.65 5.02
N ALA A 11 1.00 -22.75 5.77
CA ALA A 11 1.35 -22.70 7.19
C ALA A 11 2.76 -22.13 7.44
N ILE A 12 3.74 -22.44 6.57
CA ILE A 12 5.09 -21.85 6.64
C ILE A 12 5.02 -20.34 6.37
N LEU A 13 4.24 -19.92 5.38
CA LEU A 13 4.09 -18.50 5.04
C LEU A 13 3.31 -17.73 6.12
N ASP A 14 2.30 -18.34 6.74
CA ASP A 14 1.59 -17.77 7.89
C ASP A 14 2.54 -17.53 9.06
N ALA A 15 3.42 -18.51 9.33
CA ALA A 15 4.45 -18.38 10.36
C ALA A 15 5.48 -17.31 9.99
N ALA A 16 5.91 -17.26 8.73
CA ALA A 16 6.82 -16.23 8.26
C ALA A 16 6.20 -14.83 8.37
N GLU A 17 4.93 -14.65 8.04
CA GLU A 17 4.20 -13.39 8.23
C GLU A 17 4.21 -12.96 9.70
N ARG A 18 3.91 -13.87 10.63
CA ARG A 18 3.98 -13.56 12.07
C ARG A 18 5.38 -13.14 12.51
N VAL A 19 6.43 -13.79 12.01
CA VAL A 19 7.82 -13.42 12.27
C VAL A 19 8.15 -12.05 11.69
N VAL A 20 7.76 -11.74 10.44
CA VAL A 20 8.00 -10.43 9.82
C VAL A 20 7.28 -9.32 10.59
N VAL A 21 6.03 -9.56 11.00
CA VAL A 21 5.24 -8.61 11.78
C VAL A 21 5.91 -8.31 13.12
N ARG A 22 6.35 -9.36 13.83
CA ARG A 22 6.93 -9.26 15.19
C ARG A 22 8.36 -8.74 15.19
N ASP A 23 9.22 -9.30 14.34
CA ASP A 23 10.68 -9.14 14.41
C ASP A 23 11.23 -8.28 13.27
N GLY A 24 10.44 -8.03 12.23
CA GLY A 24 10.85 -7.32 11.01
C GLY A 24 11.48 -8.23 9.96
N ALA A 25 11.31 -7.88 8.68
CA ALA A 25 11.82 -8.69 7.55
C ALA A 25 13.34 -8.84 7.57
N ALA A 26 14.07 -7.81 8.02
CA ALA A 26 15.52 -7.85 8.17
C ALA A 26 15.98 -8.96 9.14
N ASN A 27 15.23 -9.19 10.22
CA ASN A 27 15.54 -10.17 11.26
C ASN A 27 14.91 -11.55 10.99
N LEU A 28 14.17 -11.73 9.90
CA LEU A 28 13.60 -13.03 9.56
C LEU A 28 14.73 -14.06 9.37
N THR A 29 14.61 -15.19 10.04
CA THR A 29 15.49 -16.35 9.88
C THR A 29 14.65 -17.60 9.67
N LEU A 30 15.19 -18.57 8.93
CA LEU A 30 14.50 -19.85 8.71
C LEU A 30 14.28 -20.61 10.03
N ASP A 31 15.14 -20.40 11.03
CA ASP A 31 14.98 -20.98 12.37
C ASP A 31 13.81 -20.34 13.12
N ALA A 32 13.66 -19.01 13.04
CA ALA A 32 12.51 -18.32 13.62
C ALA A 32 11.20 -18.76 12.96
N VAL A 33 11.18 -18.91 11.64
CA VAL A 33 10.01 -19.41 10.90
C VAL A 33 9.70 -20.85 11.27
N ALA A 34 10.71 -21.73 11.34
CA ALA A 34 10.52 -23.12 11.74
C ALA A 34 9.95 -23.24 13.16
N LYS A 35 10.49 -22.47 14.10
CA LYS A 35 10.00 -22.40 15.48
C LYS A 35 8.56 -21.89 15.54
N GLU A 36 8.23 -20.85 14.79
CA GLU A 36 6.88 -20.26 14.72
C GLU A 36 5.86 -21.20 14.06
N ALA A 37 6.29 -22.02 13.10
CA ALA A 37 5.47 -23.02 12.42
C ALA A 37 5.38 -24.36 13.20
N GLY A 38 6.20 -24.57 14.23
CA GLY A 38 6.29 -25.84 14.94
C GLY A 38 6.88 -26.99 14.11
N ILE A 39 7.73 -26.68 13.13
CA ILE A 39 8.36 -27.67 12.23
C ILE A 39 9.89 -27.58 12.28
N SER A 40 10.58 -28.49 11.59
CA SER A 40 12.04 -28.46 11.48
C SER A 40 12.53 -27.41 10.46
N LYS A 41 13.73 -26.86 10.69
CA LYS A 41 14.40 -25.97 9.71
C LYS A 41 14.55 -26.63 8.32
N ALA A 42 14.82 -27.93 8.30
CA ALA A 42 14.94 -28.70 7.07
C ALA A 42 13.61 -28.72 6.28
N ALA A 43 12.46 -28.79 6.96
CA ALA A 43 11.15 -28.71 6.32
C ALA A 43 10.91 -27.33 5.70
N VAL A 44 11.30 -26.24 6.38
CA VAL A 44 11.21 -24.88 5.83
C VAL A 44 12.11 -24.71 4.59
N LEU A 45 13.35 -25.20 4.66
CA LEU A 45 14.32 -25.14 3.57
C LEU A 45 13.86 -25.92 2.32
N TYR A 46 13.23 -27.06 2.53
CA TYR A 46 12.75 -27.90 1.42
C TYR A 46 11.71 -27.17 0.56
N ASP A 47 10.83 -26.37 1.17
CA ASP A 47 9.78 -25.63 0.45
C ASP A 47 10.27 -24.27 -0.09
N THR A 48 10.91 -23.47 0.77
CA THR A 48 11.19 -22.06 0.47
C THR A 48 12.58 -21.82 -0.09
N LYS A 49 13.50 -22.79 0.04
CA LYS A 49 14.92 -22.78 -0.40
C LYS A 49 15.81 -21.75 0.28
N THR A 50 15.41 -20.48 0.37
CA THR A 50 16.23 -19.39 0.93
C THR A 50 15.40 -18.45 1.80
N LYS A 51 16.07 -17.75 2.73
CA LYS A 51 15.46 -16.65 3.50
C LYS A 51 14.79 -15.62 2.59
N GLN A 52 15.47 -15.27 1.50
CA GLN A 52 15.01 -14.23 0.59
C GLN A 52 13.70 -14.62 -0.10
N ALA A 53 13.59 -15.88 -0.53
CA ALA A 53 12.36 -16.40 -1.15
C ALA A 53 11.18 -16.42 -0.16
N VAL A 54 11.43 -16.65 1.14
CA VAL A 54 10.40 -16.49 2.17
C VAL A 54 9.92 -15.05 2.25
N VAL A 55 10.84 -14.08 2.32
CA VAL A 55 10.48 -12.66 2.41
C VAL A 55 9.66 -12.24 1.18
N GLU A 56 10.10 -12.58 -0.02
CA GLU A 56 9.35 -12.30 -1.26
C GLU A 56 7.94 -12.87 -1.24
N ALA A 57 7.79 -14.13 -0.84
CA ALA A 57 6.48 -14.78 -0.79
C ALA A 57 5.55 -14.12 0.24
N VAL A 58 6.09 -13.62 1.35
CA VAL A 58 5.35 -12.81 2.33
C VAL A 58 4.93 -11.46 1.74
N ILE A 59 5.81 -10.78 0.99
CA ILE A 59 5.47 -9.52 0.30
C ILE A 59 4.38 -9.75 -0.75
N GLU A 60 4.52 -10.80 -1.57
CA GLU A 60 3.57 -11.14 -2.63
C GLU A 60 2.18 -11.42 -2.05
N ARG A 61 2.09 -12.20 -0.96
CA ARG A 61 0.84 -12.41 -0.22
C ARG A 61 0.26 -11.10 0.35
N ALA A 62 1.11 -10.17 0.79
CA ALA A 62 0.64 -8.87 1.27
C ALA A 62 0.04 -8.04 0.13
N PHE A 63 0.64 -8.03 -1.06
CA PHE A 63 0.07 -7.39 -2.24
C PHE A 63 -1.24 -8.04 -2.69
N ASP A 64 -1.33 -9.37 -2.70
CA ASP A 64 -2.56 -10.07 -3.05
C ASP A 64 -3.69 -9.76 -2.06
N ARG A 65 -3.39 -9.67 -0.76
CA ARG A 65 -4.39 -9.26 0.25
C ARG A 65 -4.86 -7.83 0.03
N ASP A 66 -3.94 -6.90 -0.23
CA ASP A 66 -4.26 -5.50 -0.49
C ASP A 66 -5.14 -5.36 -1.74
N ALA A 67 -4.78 -6.05 -2.82
CA ALA A 67 -5.56 -6.09 -4.05
C ALA A 67 -6.97 -6.66 -3.83
N ASN A 68 -7.10 -7.75 -3.08
CA ASN A 68 -8.40 -8.36 -2.74
C ASN A 68 -9.23 -7.45 -1.83
N LEU A 69 -8.61 -6.78 -0.86
CA LEU A 69 -9.28 -5.81 0.02
C LEU A 69 -9.91 -4.68 -0.81
N HIS A 70 -9.15 -4.12 -1.75
CA HIS A 70 -9.65 -3.09 -2.65
C HIS A 70 -10.72 -3.62 -3.62
N ALA A 71 -10.52 -4.79 -4.23
CA ALA A 71 -11.54 -5.39 -5.10
C ALA A 71 -12.87 -5.66 -4.38
N ASN A 72 -12.82 -6.12 -3.13
CA ASN A 72 -14.01 -6.33 -2.30
C ASN A 72 -14.72 -5.03 -1.93
N ALA A 73 -14.00 -3.92 -1.77
CA ALA A 73 -14.59 -2.61 -1.54
C ALA A 73 -15.20 -2.06 -2.83
N GLU A 74 -14.52 -2.20 -3.97
CA GLU A 74 -15.00 -1.82 -5.30
C GLU A 74 -16.32 -2.54 -5.64
N ALA A 75 -16.46 -3.83 -5.33
CA ALA A 75 -17.66 -4.62 -5.59
C ALA A 75 -18.93 -4.12 -4.86
N LYS A 76 -18.79 -3.25 -3.86
CA LYS A 76 -19.89 -2.67 -3.08
C LYS A 76 -20.27 -1.26 -3.53
N ILE A 77 -19.62 -0.74 -4.57
CA ILE A 77 -19.76 0.64 -5.02
C ILE A 77 -20.38 0.65 -6.41
N GLU A 78 -21.45 1.42 -6.57
CA GLU A 78 -22.09 1.69 -7.84
C GLU A 78 -21.61 3.03 -8.43
N GLY A 79 -21.74 3.18 -9.76
CA GLY A 79 -21.46 4.44 -10.46
C GLY A 79 -20.03 4.57 -11.00
N GLU A 80 -19.56 5.80 -11.12
CA GLU A 80 -18.25 6.13 -11.70
C GLU A 80 -17.14 6.18 -10.65
N ASN A 81 -15.89 6.14 -11.10
CA ASN A 81 -14.69 6.27 -10.25
C ASN A 81 -14.55 5.15 -9.21
N VAL A 82 -15.11 3.97 -9.49
CA VAL A 82 -15.18 2.83 -8.56
C VAL A 82 -13.80 2.47 -7.99
N ALA A 83 -12.76 2.44 -8.82
CA ALA A 83 -11.41 2.04 -8.39
C ALA A 83 -10.81 2.95 -7.30
N ILE A 84 -11.02 4.27 -7.41
CA ILE A 84 -10.55 5.23 -6.40
C ILE A 84 -11.53 5.34 -5.23
N ARG A 85 -12.85 5.28 -5.48
CA ARG A 85 -13.86 5.24 -4.41
C ARG A 85 -13.68 4.02 -3.51
N GLY A 86 -13.34 2.85 -4.06
CA GLY A 86 -13.02 1.65 -3.29
C GLY A 86 -11.80 1.83 -2.38
N ARG A 87 -10.78 2.54 -2.85
CA ARG A 87 -9.58 2.87 -2.04
C ARG A 87 -9.91 3.86 -0.92
N ILE A 88 -10.70 4.89 -1.21
CA ILE A 88 -11.19 5.84 -0.20
C ILE A 88 -12.03 5.12 0.85
N ALA A 89 -12.92 4.20 0.44
CA ALA A 89 -13.73 3.40 1.36
C ALA A 89 -12.87 2.53 2.28
N VAL A 90 -11.85 1.84 1.74
CA VAL A 90 -10.90 1.06 2.56
C VAL A 90 -10.16 1.95 3.56
N ALA A 91 -9.75 3.15 3.13
CA ALA A 91 -9.01 4.07 3.98
C ALA A 91 -9.89 4.87 4.96
N SER A 92 -11.22 4.74 4.90
CA SER A 92 -12.13 5.47 5.78
C SER A 92 -11.95 5.04 7.25
N GLU A 93 -11.55 3.79 7.47
CA GLU A 93 -11.12 3.32 8.79
C GLU A 93 -9.58 3.36 8.88
N PRO A 94 -9.02 3.87 9.98
CA PRO A 94 -7.58 3.78 10.20
C PRO A 94 -7.14 2.32 10.38
N PRO A 95 -5.88 1.99 10.03
CA PRO A 95 -5.35 0.67 10.30
C PRO A 95 -5.41 0.37 11.81
N PRO A 96 -5.70 -0.88 12.20
CA PRO A 96 -5.59 -1.29 13.60
C PRO A 96 -4.19 -0.95 14.15
N GLN A 97 -4.09 -0.52 15.41
CA GLN A 97 -2.77 -0.21 16.00
C GLN A 97 -1.80 -1.39 15.94
N THR A 98 -2.33 -2.62 16.03
CA THR A 98 -1.55 -3.85 15.90
C THR A 98 -0.93 -4.05 14.51
N PHE A 99 -1.44 -3.38 13.49
CA PHE A 99 -0.92 -3.46 12.12
C PHE A 99 0.25 -2.49 11.86
N ARG A 100 0.45 -1.45 12.68
CA ARG A 100 1.48 -0.42 12.41
C ARG A 100 2.91 -0.97 12.43
N PRO A 101 3.33 -1.78 13.42
CA PRO A 101 4.68 -2.36 13.41
C PRO A 101 4.93 -3.22 12.16
N ALA A 102 3.90 -3.95 11.72
CA ALA A 102 3.95 -4.73 10.49
C ALA A 102 4.15 -3.85 9.26
N ALA A 103 3.36 -2.77 9.14
CA ALA A 103 3.45 -1.84 8.02
C ALA A 103 4.82 -1.18 7.95
N LEU A 104 5.34 -0.68 9.07
CA LEU A 104 6.67 -0.08 9.16
C LEU A 104 7.77 -1.06 8.74
N ASN A 105 7.75 -2.28 9.27
CA ASN A 105 8.72 -3.33 8.94
C ASN A 105 8.66 -3.75 7.46
N LEU A 106 7.45 -3.83 6.90
CA LEU A 106 7.23 -4.13 5.49
C LEU A 106 7.78 -3.01 4.59
N SER A 107 7.49 -1.75 4.92
CA SER A 107 8.00 -0.57 4.22
C SER A 107 9.52 -0.53 4.23
N ALA A 108 10.16 -0.83 5.36
CA ALA A 108 11.61 -0.92 5.45
C ALA A 108 12.19 -2.00 4.51
N ALA A 109 11.54 -3.16 4.42
CA ALA A 109 11.95 -4.23 3.50
C ALA A 109 11.88 -3.79 2.04
N LEU A 110 10.77 -3.15 1.63
CA LEU A 110 10.58 -2.62 0.28
C LEU A 110 11.59 -1.53 -0.07
N MET A 111 12.03 -0.74 0.91
CA MET A 111 13.02 0.32 0.70
C MET A 111 14.44 -0.20 0.56
N LEU A 112 14.81 -1.29 1.23
CA LEU A 112 16.19 -1.79 1.25
C LEU A 112 16.49 -2.83 0.17
N ASP A 113 15.46 -3.52 -0.36
CA ASP A 113 15.63 -4.55 -1.39
C ASP A 113 15.15 -4.07 -2.76
N GLU A 114 16.06 -4.03 -3.75
CA GLU A 114 15.76 -3.55 -5.10
C GLU A 114 14.68 -4.37 -5.81
N ARG A 115 14.66 -5.69 -5.62
CA ARG A 115 13.69 -6.54 -6.30
C ARG A 115 12.29 -6.36 -5.70
N LEU A 116 12.20 -6.28 -4.38
CA LEU A 116 10.92 -5.99 -3.71
C LEU A 116 10.42 -4.59 -4.09
N ARG A 117 11.33 -3.62 -4.20
CA ARG A 117 11.02 -2.28 -4.70
C ARG A 117 10.48 -2.31 -6.12
N ALA A 118 11.08 -3.10 -7.02
CA ALA A 118 10.61 -3.25 -8.40
C ALA A 118 9.20 -3.88 -8.47
N GLN A 119 8.90 -4.85 -7.60
CA GLN A 119 7.54 -5.40 -7.48
C GLN A 119 6.54 -4.35 -7.02
N MET A 120 6.89 -3.56 -5.99
CA MET A 120 6.05 -2.45 -5.50
C MET A 120 5.81 -1.39 -6.59
N GLN A 121 6.85 -1.03 -7.36
CA GLN A 121 6.73 -0.09 -8.48
C GLN A 121 5.73 -0.59 -9.52
N LYS A 122 5.79 -1.89 -9.88
CA LYS A 122 4.84 -2.50 -10.82
C LYS A 122 3.41 -2.46 -10.27
N HIS A 123 3.21 -2.81 -9.00
CA HIS A 123 1.89 -2.79 -8.36
C HIS A 123 1.29 -1.37 -8.33
N GLN A 124 2.12 -0.38 -7.97
CA GLN A 124 1.75 1.03 -7.96
C GLN A 124 1.39 1.55 -9.37
N ALA A 125 2.20 1.23 -10.38
CA ALA A 125 1.93 1.62 -11.76
C ALA A 125 0.61 1.03 -12.28
N MET A 126 0.35 -0.26 -12.02
CA MET A 126 -0.91 -0.91 -12.39
C MET A 126 -2.12 -0.28 -11.68
N THR A 127 -1.98 0.04 -10.41
CA THR A 127 -3.03 0.71 -9.63
C THR A 127 -3.35 2.10 -10.18
N VAL A 128 -2.32 2.93 -10.40
CA VAL A 128 -2.49 4.29 -10.93
C VAL A 128 -3.10 4.25 -12.33
N ALA A 129 -2.60 3.39 -13.22
CA ALA A 129 -3.14 3.23 -14.57
C ALA A 129 -4.64 2.90 -14.52
N ARG A 130 -5.03 1.89 -13.73
CA ARG A 130 -6.44 1.50 -13.57
C ARG A 130 -7.30 2.64 -13.03
N ILE A 131 -6.83 3.37 -12.02
CA ILE A 131 -7.56 4.51 -11.45
C ILE A 131 -7.80 5.60 -12.51
N VAL A 132 -6.78 5.93 -13.29
CA VAL A 132 -6.86 6.98 -14.32
C VAL A 132 -7.74 6.53 -15.49
N GLU A 133 -7.56 5.30 -15.98
CA GLU A 133 -8.28 4.75 -17.14
C GLU A 133 -9.77 4.54 -16.89
N THR A 134 -10.16 4.22 -15.65
CA THR A 134 -11.56 3.91 -15.29
C THR A 134 -12.31 5.08 -14.65
N SER A 135 -11.68 6.26 -14.60
CA SER A 135 -12.25 7.44 -13.96
C SER A 135 -12.88 8.41 -14.96
N SER A 136 -14.05 8.95 -14.62
CA SER A 136 -14.66 10.08 -15.33
C SER A 136 -13.96 11.41 -15.04
N SER A 137 -13.16 11.47 -13.98
CA SER A 137 -12.28 12.60 -13.63
C SER A 137 -10.86 12.11 -13.37
N PRO A 138 -10.07 11.81 -14.43
CA PRO A 138 -8.76 11.17 -14.27
C PRO A 138 -7.77 11.98 -13.41
N ARG A 139 -7.82 13.32 -13.53
CA ARG A 139 -6.97 14.22 -12.74
C ARG A 139 -7.37 14.25 -11.27
N GLY A 140 -8.67 14.37 -10.99
CA GLY A 140 -9.19 14.34 -9.63
C GLY A 140 -8.90 13.01 -8.94
N ALA A 141 -9.10 11.90 -9.66
CA ALA A 141 -8.80 10.56 -9.16
C ALA A 141 -7.32 10.33 -8.86
N LEU A 142 -6.41 10.84 -9.70
CA LEU A 142 -4.97 10.78 -9.43
C LEU A 142 -4.58 11.61 -8.19
N LEU A 143 -5.13 12.81 -8.04
CA LEU A 143 -4.87 13.64 -6.85
C LEU A 143 -5.42 13.01 -5.59
N ALA A 144 -6.63 12.46 -5.64
CA ALA A 144 -7.22 11.71 -4.54
C ALA A 144 -6.34 10.50 -4.15
N TYR A 145 -5.82 9.78 -5.15
CA TYR A 145 -4.91 8.66 -4.90
C TYR A 145 -3.63 9.11 -4.18
N LEU A 146 -2.96 10.16 -4.68
CA LEU A 146 -1.73 10.68 -4.07
C LEU A 146 -1.95 11.20 -2.65
N ALA A 147 -3.05 11.91 -2.41
CA ALA A 147 -3.41 12.38 -1.08
C ALA A 147 -3.68 11.21 -0.11
N LEU A 148 -4.33 10.14 -0.60
CA LEU A 148 -4.58 8.93 0.18
C LEU A 148 -3.29 8.19 0.52
N GLU A 149 -2.37 8.03 -0.44
CA GLU A 149 -1.05 7.45 -0.19
C GLU A 149 -0.25 8.29 0.81
N GLY A 150 -0.32 9.63 0.73
CA GLY A 150 0.33 10.53 1.68
C GLY A 150 -0.23 10.38 3.11
N LEU A 151 -1.56 10.33 3.26
CA LEU A 151 -2.22 10.08 4.54
C LEU A 151 -1.77 8.73 5.13
N LYS A 152 -1.87 7.65 4.35
CA LYS A 152 -1.47 6.31 4.78
C LYS A 152 0.01 6.25 5.13
N PHE A 153 0.87 6.88 4.35
CA PHE A 153 2.31 6.92 4.59
C PHE A 153 2.64 7.55 5.96
N LEU A 154 2.05 8.69 6.27
CA LEU A 154 2.25 9.37 7.54
C LEU A 154 1.79 8.53 8.75
N GLU A 155 0.64 7.86 8.63
CA GLU A 155 0.09 7.03 9.71
C GLU A 155 0.80 5.67 9.84
N TYR A 156 1.13 5.01 8.73
CA TYR A 156 1.74 3.67 8.73
C TYR A 156 3.19 3.70 9.20
N LEU A 157 3.90 4.80 8.94
CA LEU A 157 5.27 5.01 9.41
C LEU A 157 5.35 5.71 10.77
N ASP A 158 4.21 5.91 11.43
CA ASP A 158 4.14 6.53 12.77
C ASP A 158 4.71 7.96 12.81
N PHE A 159 4.76 8.65 11.67
CA PHE A 159 5.29 10.02 11.57
C PHE A 159 4.27 11.07 12.00
N HIS A 160 2.97 10.79 11.85
CA HIS A 160 1.91 11.68 12.30
C HIS A 160 0.62 10.93 12.57
N HIS A 161 -0.19 11.48 13.49
CA HIS A 161 -1.50 10.94 13.85
C HIS A 161 -2.55 12.04 13.83
N PHE A 162 -3.58 11.81 13.03
CA PHE A 162 -4.77 12.64 13.03
C PHE A 162 -5.73 12.17 14.13
N THR A 163 -6.42 13.10 14.77
CA THR A 163 -7.59 12.73 15.58
C THR A 163 -8.67 12.12 14.67
N PRO A 164 -9.59 11.28 15.20
CA PRO A 164 -10.64 10.69 14.38
C PRO A 164 -11.44 11.72 13.58
N GLY A 165 -11.78 12.86 14.19
CA GLY A 165 -12.52 13.93 13.52
C GLY A 165 -11.73 14.65 12.43
N GLU A 166 -10.43 14.87 12.60
CA GLU A 166 -9.58 15.43 11.54
C GLU A 166 -9.42 14.45 10.39
N ARG A 167 -9.18 13.17 10.70
CA ARG A 167 -9.00 12.13 9.69
C ARG A 167 -10.26 11.95 8.83
N SER A 168 -11.44 11.93 9.45
CA SER A 168 -12.71 11.86 8.72
C SER A 168 -12.87 13.04 7.76
N ARG A 169 -12.57 14.27 8.20
CA ARG A 169 -12.59 15.45 7.32
C ARG A 169 -11.61 15.34 6.16
N VAL A 170 -10.38 14.89 6.41
CA VAL A 170 -9.38 14.68 5.35
C VAL A 170 -9.87 13.65 4.32
N ILE A 171 -10.46 12.54 4.76
CA ILE A 171 -11.02 11.53 3.86
C ILE A 171 -12.17 12.10 3.01
N GLU A 172 -13.06 12.90 3.62
CA GLU A 172 -14.14 13.60 2.89
C GLU A 172 -13.59 14.57 1.84
N GLU A 173 -12.57 15.36 2.19
CA GLU A 173 -11.91 16.29 1.26
C GLU A 173 -11.15 15.57 0.14
N ILE A 174 -10.53 14.42 0.43
CA ILE A 174 -9.93 13.55 -0.59
C ILE A 174 -11.01 13.04 -1.57
N ALA A 175 -12.19 12.67 -1.06
CA ALA A 175 -13.29 12.25 -1.92
C ALA A 175 -13.82 13.38 -2.79
N TRP A 176 -13.88 14.60 -2.25
CA TRP A 176 -14.28 15.80 -3.00
C TRP A 176 -13.37 16.10 -4.21
N LEU A 177 -12.09 15.70 -4.18
CA LEU A 177 -11.18 15.88 -5.32
C LEU A 177 -11.66 15.19 -6.60
N LEU A 178 -12.54 14.19 -6.51
CA LEU A 178 -13.14 13.55 -7.68
C LEU A 178 -14.04 14.51 -8.46
N ASP A 179 -14.70 15.43 -7.77
CA ASP A 179 -15.62 16.42 -8.33
C ASP A 179 -14.94 17.79 -8.57
N ALA A 180 -13.74 17.98 -8.02
CA ALA A 180 -13.00 19.22 -8.11
C ALA A 180 -12.63 19.57 -9.56
N ARG A 181 -12.99 20.80 -9.97
CA ARG A 181 -12.60 21.40 -11.26
C ARG A 181 -11.69 22.59 -10.97
N PRO A 182 -10.36 22.38 -10.87
CA PRO A 182 -9.46 23.49 -10.63
C PRO A 182 -9.49 24.46 -11.82
N ASP A 183 -9.72 25.74 -11.54
CA ASP A 183 -9.55 26.80 -12.54
C ASP A 183 -8.05 26.99 -12.79
N LEU A 184 -7.58 26.44 -13.90
CA LEU A 184 -6.18 26.52 -14.33
C LEU A 184 -5.96 27.70 -15.28
N ALA A 185 -7.04 28.29 -15.81
CA ALA A 185 -6.95 29.46 -16.67
C ALA A 185 -6.52 30.69 -15.85
N ALA A 186 -7.01 30.83 -14.62
CA ALA A 186 -6.57 31.89 -13.70
C ALA A 186 -5.08 31.81 -13.30
N ARG A 187 -4.37 30.70 -13.57
CA ARG A 187 -2.96 30.51 -13.18
C ARG A 187 -1.95 30.96 -14.24
N SER A 188 -2.35 31.12 -15.52
CA SER A 188 -1.41 31.58 -16.56
C SER A 188 -1.05 33.06 -16.44
N ASP A 189 -1.97 33.87 -15.91
CA ASP A 189 -1.81 35.33 -15.89
C ASP A 189 -0.86 35.84 -14.79
N ALA A 190 -0.58 35.02 -13.78
CA ALA A 190 0.31 35.38 -12.68
C ALA A 190 1.81 35.24 -13.00
N THR A 191 2.20 34.63 -14.14
CA THR A 191 3.62 34.29 -14.41
C THR A 191 4.30 35.28 -15.37
N ILE A 192 3.56 36.19 -16.03
CA ILE A 192 4.13 37.08 -17.06
C ILE A 192 4.35 38.53 -16.58
N SER A 193 3.79 38.94 -15.43
CA SER A 193 3.88 40.34 -14.95
C SER A 193 5.15 40.67 -14.13
N GLY A 194 6.08 39.73 -13.94
CA GLY A 194 7.23 39.88 -13.04
C GLY A 194 8.55 40.40 -13.65
N THR A 195 8.65 40.62 -14.96
CA THR A 195 9.96 40.88 -15.60
C THR A 195 9.97 42.08 -16.54
N GLN A 196 9.50 43.24 -16.09
CA GLN A 196 9.99 44.54 -16.61
C GLN A 196 10.04 45.58 -15.50
N GLY A 197 11.25 45.87 -15.01
CA GLY A 197 11.48 46.96 -14.07
C GLY A 197 12.91 46.96 -13.53
N GLY A 198 13.86 47.49 -14.31
CA GLY A 198 15.22 47.68 -13.82
C GLY A 198 16.23 48.05 -14.91
N LYS A 199 16.06 49.21 -15.55
CA LYS A 199 17.19 49.95 -16.11
C LYS A 199 17.79 50.78 -14.99
N SER A 200 19.09 50.63 -14.77
CA SER A 200 20.03 51.72 -14.48
C SER A 200 21.41 51.33 -14.98
#